data_AF-A0A969HGZ6-F1
#
_entry.id   AF-A0A969HGZ6-F1
#
_cell.length_a   1.000
_cell.length_b   1.000
_cell.length_c   1.000
_cell.angle_alpha   90.00
_cell.angle_beta   90.00
_cell.angle_gamma   90.00
#
_symmetry.space_group_name_H-M   'P 1'
#
loop_
_entity.id
_entity.type
_entity.pdbx_description
1 polymer ?
#
loop_
_entity_poly.entity_id
_entity_poly.type
_entity_poly.pdbx_seq_one_letter_code
_entity_poly.pdbx_strand_id
1 'polypeptide(L)'
;MLRFPSRLQIFNALCSGSLGPMRQHWQRILLSLAVASAVLLPTNLLASQRFHHDEALYATWAWQITSGADPWLAHTPVDKPPLFLYILAGAMRLLGPTEAAARVPSLLATALAVLLTFRLGRKLYGAAVGLVAAWLVALSPFTLLFAPTAFTDPLLVTLVLAACLAAAHHRPLWAGVLTGLAIATKQQGVFFMPLVLTLLIYDLRFTIYDLRFTIYDLRLTPHASRFILGLLFILLPVLIWDFTRSDVPDFLTYSLSNYGGLSGAAASFGERWGGFVELLYYGTASPVLNGIFGVGLPLLLIYGVWADSRTADRRPLTANNIQPSTLPSFQSSTDWIFTLFILLFLLGHALFSFQVWDRYLLGLIPLLALLLARILWLPGSVLTRMAEFYHRDAEAQRFFNDNFLRVSASLGFNKLLEPLYGLTLALLLAVTLVQPVQDAVNGRYPLGSHSQALSGI
;
A
#
# COMPACT_ATOMS: atom_id res chain seq x y z
N MET A 1 -18.43 -17.50 -47.13
CA MET A 1 -19.23 -16.45 -46.47
C MET A 1 -18.59 -16.09 -45.13
N LEU A 2 -17.76 -15.05 -45.11
CA LEU A 2 -17.18 -14.50 -43.87
C LEU A 2 -18.28 -13.72 -43.16
N ARG A 3 -18.78 -14.24 -42.02
CA ARG A 3 -19.75 -13.53 -41.19
C ARG A 3 -19.02 -12.43 -40.42
N PHE A 4 -19.23 -11.18 -40.83
CA PHE A 4 -18.84 -10.03 -40.02
C PHE A 4 -19.64 -10.05 -38.70
N PRO A 5 -19.00 -9.84 -37.55
CA PRO A 5 -19.71 -9.76 -36.28
C PRO A 5 -20.69 -8.59 -36.31
N SER A 6 -21.91 -8.81 -35.82
CA SER A 6 -22.95 -7.79 -35.76
C SER A 6 -22.51 -6.62 -34.88
N ARG A 7 -22.99 -5.40 -35.13
CA ARG A 7 -22.68 -4.20 -34.32
C ARG A 7 -22.90 -4.42 -32.82
N LEU A 8 -23.80 -5.34 -32.43
CA LEU A 8 -24.04 -5.74 -31.04
C LEU A 8 -22.87 -6.50 -30.40
N GLN A 9 -22.13 -7.33 -31.16
CA GLN A 9 -20.99 -8.08 -30.64
C GLN A 9 -19.78 -7.17 -30.38
N ILE A 10 -19.57 -6.17 -31.23
CA ILE A 10 -18.55 -5.12 -31.01
C ILE A 10 -18.91 -4.27 -29.79
N PHE A 11 -20.20 -3.96 -29.62
CA PHE A 11 -20.71 -3.22 -28.47
C PHE A 11 -20.53 -4.01 -27.16
N ASN A 12 -20.83 -5.31 -27.15
CA ASN A 12 -20.61 -6.17 -25.99
C ASN A 12 -19.12 -6.39 -25.67
N ALA A 13 -18.24 -6.43 -26.69
CA ALA A 13 -16.79 -6.47 -26.48
C ALA A 13 -16.25 -5.18 -25.83
N LEU A 14 -16.82 -4.01 -26.15
CA LEU A 14 -16.47 -2.73 -25.52
C LEU A 14 -17.03 -2.59 -24.10
N CYS A 15 -18.17 -3.21 -23.80
CA CYS A 15 -18.81 -3.17 -22.47
C CYS A 15 -18.28 -4.24 -21.49
N SER A 16 -17.64 -5.31 -21.97
CA SER A 16 -17.20 -6.47 -21.16
C SER A 16 -15.91 -6.27 -20.35
N GLY A 17 -15.37 -5.06 -20.25
CA GLY A 17 -14.26 -4.74 -19.33
C GLY A 17 -12.91 -5.38 -19.69
N SER A 18 -12.80 -6.12 -20.80
CA SER A 18 -11.50 -6.56 -21.31
C SER A 18 -10.83 -5.36 -22.00
N LEU A 19 -9.80 -4.80 -21.36
CA LEU A 19 -8.95 -3.78 -21.98
C LEU A 19 -8.41 -4.38 -23.29
N GLY A 20 -8.61 -3.72 -24.43
CA GLY A 20 -8.10 -4.21 -25.71
C GLY A 20 -6.58 -4.49 -25.66
N PRO A 21 -6.05 -5.38 -26.54
CA PRO A 21 -4.67 -5.87 -26.45
C PRO A 21 -3.60 -4.76 -26.35
N MET A 22 -3.78 -3.68 -27.10
CA MET A 22 -2.89 -2.52 -27.10
C MET A 22 -2.86 -1.78 -25.76
N ARG A 23 -4.00 -1.63 -25.09
CA ARG A 23 -4.10 -0.95 -23.79
C ARG A 23 -3.45 -1.77 -22.68
N GLN A 24 -3.55 -3.10 -22.75
CA GLN A 24 -2.83 -3.99 -21.83
C GLN A 24 -1.31 -3.94 -22.03
N HIS A 25 -0.86 -3.83 -23.28
CA HIS A 25 0.56 -3.72 -23.60
C HIS A 25 1.19 -2.47 -22.97
N TRP A 26 0.56 -1.29 -23.17
CA TRP A 26 1.03 -0.04 -22.56
C TRP A 26 1.04 -0.07 -21.04
N GLN A 27 0.03 -0.68 -20.41
CA GLN A 27 0.02 -0.84 -18.95
C GLN A 27 1.21 -1.65 -18.45
N ARG A 28 1.58 -2.73 -19.16
CA ARG A 28 2.76 -3.54 -18.80
C ARG A 28 4.04 -2.72 -18.95
N ILE A 29 4.20 -1.98 -20.03
CA ILE A 29 5.37 -1.10 -20.24
C ILE A 29 5.47 -0.07 -19.12
N LEU A 30 4.40 0.67 -18.85
CA LEU A 30 4.40 1.72 -17.83
C LEU A 30 4.65 1.16 -16.43
N LEU A 31 4.13 -0.02 -16.12
CA LEU A 31 4.42 -0.71 -14.86
C LEU A 31 5.88 -1.18 -14.79
N SER A 32 6.41 -1.75 -15.87
CA SER A 32 7.82 -2.14 -15.94
C SER A 32 8.75 -0.94 -15.76
N LEU A 33 8.40 0.22 -16.32
CA LEU A 33 9.14 1.47 -16.13
C LEU A 33 9.05 1.97 -14.69
N ALA A 34 7.89 1.89 -14.03
CA ALA A 34 7.75 2.25 -12.62
C ALA A 34 8.63 1.35 -11.73
N VAL A 35 8.59 0.03 -11.94
CA VAL A 35 9.44 -0.93 -11.22
C VAL A 35 10.92 -0.68 -11.49
N ALA A 36 11.29 -0.46 -12.76
CA ALA A 36 12.66 -0.13 -13.12
C ALA A 36 13.12 1.19 -12.48
N SER A 37 12.26 2.21 -12.39
CA SER A 37 12.59 3.49 -11.74
C SER A 37 12.91 3.30 -10.26
N ALA A 38 12.11 2.51 -9.54
CA ALA A 38 12.32 2.22 -8.12
C ALA A 38 13.62 1.44 -7.84
N VAL A 39 14.16 0.73 -8.84
CA VAL A 39 15.43 0.01 -8.73
C VAL A 39 16.61 0.85 -9.21
N LEU A 40 16.50 1.47 -10.39
CA LEU A 40 17.60 2.13 -11.08
C LEU A 40 17.95 3.48 -10.46
N LEU A 41 16.95 4.28 -10.08
CA LEU A 41 17.19 5.61 -9.51
C LEU A 41 18.04 5.59 -8.23
N PRO A 42 17.79 4.70 -7.24
CA PRO A 42 18.60 4.66 -6.02
C PRO A 42 19.90 3.85 -6.15
N THR A 43 20.28 3.37 -7.34
CA THR A 43 21.51 2.55 -7.48
C THR A 43 22.79 3.29 -7.11
N ASN A 44 22.83 4.60 -7.33
CA ASN A 44 23.97 5.43 -6.90
C ASN A 44 24.19 5.35 -5.38
N LEU A 45 23.12 5.25 -4.60
CA LEU A 45 23.14 5.20 -3.14
C LEU A 45 23.62 3.84 -2.58
N LEU A 46 23.52 2.74 -3.36
CA LEU A 46 23.90 1.39 -2.90
C LEU A 46 25.36 1.31 -2.44
N ALA A 47 26.26 1.98 -3.16
CA ALA A 47 27.71 1.90 -2.94
C ALA A 47 28.34 3.23 -2.50
N SER A 48 27.65 4.36 -2.67
CA SER A 48 28.21 5.68 -2.34
C SER A 48 28.16 5.99 -0.84
N GLN A 49 27.36 5.27 -0.07
CA GLN A 49 27.09 5.56 1.34
C GLN A 49 27.57 4.40 2.21
N ARG A 50 28.23 4.73 3.32
CA ARG A 50 28.56 3.72 4.34
C ARG A 50 27.30 3.23 5.05
N PHE A 51 27.40 2.09 5.73
CA PHE A 51 26.31 1.60 6.57
C PHE A 51 25.91 2.61 7.64
N HIS A 52 24.60 2.81 7.77
CA HIS A 52 24.02 3.31 9.01
C HIS A 52 24.24 2.31 10.15
N HIS A 53 24.22 2.77 11.41
CA HIS A 53 24.47 1.92 12.59
C HIS A 53 23.58 0.66 12.61
N ASP A 54 22.27 0.81 12.40
CA ASP A 54 21.33 -0.33 12.33
C ASP A 54 21.65 -1.28 11.15
N GLU A 55 22.11 -0.75 10.00
CA GLU A 55 22.51 -1.60 8.86
C GLU A 55 23.75 -2.43 9.21
N ALA A 56 24.75 -1.80 9.84
CA ALA A 56 25.97 -2.46 10.28
C ALA A 56 25.68 -3.54 11.33
N LEU A 57 24.74 -3.28 12.24
CA LEU A 57 24.29 -4.24 13.24
C LEU A 57 23.64 -5.47 12.59
N TYR A 58 22.68 -5.26 11.67
CA TYR A 58 22.00 -6.38 10.99
C TYR A 58 22.96 -7.15 10.09
N ALA A 59 23.86 -6.45 9.40
CA ALA A 59 24.91 -7.07 8.59
C ALA A 59 25.90 -7.89 9.44
N THR A 60 26.19 -7.46 10.67
CA THR A 60 27.04 -8.20 11.61
C THR A 60 26.36 -9.51 12.03
N TRP A 61 25.07 -9.49 12.36
CA TRP A 61 24.32 -10.72 12.65
C TRP A 61 24.26 -11.66 11.44
N ALA A 62 23.99 -11.11 10.25
CA ALA A 62 24.01 -11.87 9.01
C ALA A 62 25.39 -12.47 8.69
N TRP A 63 26.47 -11.76 9.03
CA TRP A 63 27.84 -12.26 8.88
C TRP A 63 28.14 -13.42 9.83
N GLN A 64 27.70 -13.37 11.08
CA GLN A 64 27.84 -14.50 12.02
C GLN A 64 27.13 -15.76 11.50
N ILE A 65 25.93 -15.59 10.93
CA ILE A 65 25.19 -16.69 10.30
C ILE A 65 25.98 -17.23 9.10
N THR A 66 26.46 -16.35 8.21
CA THR A 66 27.08 -16.72 6.94
C THR A 66 28.46 -17.36 7.11
N SER A 67 29.26 -16.85 8.04
CA SER A 67 30.60 -17.34 8.37
C SER A 67 30.58 -18.67 9.12
N GLY A 68 29.43 -19.06 9.68
CA GLY A 68 29.29 -20.25 10.51
C GLY A 68 29.69 -20.04 11.97
N ALA A 69 30.03 -18.80 12.38
CA ALA A 69 30.43 -18.49 13.75
C ALA A 69 29.28 -18.63 14.74
N ASP A 70 28.07 -18.18 14.36
CA ASP A 70 26.85 -18.39 15.14
C ASP A 70 25.63 -18.53 14.20
N PRO A 71 25.45 -19.71 13.55
CA PRO A 71 24.39 -19.93 12.56
C PRO A 71 22.97 -19.78 13.12
N TRP A 72 22.79 -20.01 14.42
CA TRP A 72 21.52 -19.93 15.11
C TRP A 72 21.34 -18.62 15.89
N LEU A 73 22.36 -17.75 15.88
CA LEU A 73 22.43 -16.57 16.74
C LEU A 73 22.22 -16.93 18.23
N ALA A 74 22.68 -18.11 18.64
CA ALA A 74 22.48 -18.69 19.97
C ALA A 74 23.22 -17.94 21.08
N HIS A 75 24.30 -17.24 20.72
CA HIS A 75 25.14 -16.49 21.68
C HIS A 75 25.10 -14.98 21.44
N THR A 76 24.37 -14.53 20.42
CA THR A 76 24.23 -13.11 20.07
C THR A 76 22.82 -12.62 20.37
N PRO A 77 22.65 -11.67 21.32
CA PRO A 77 21.36 -11.01 21.53
C PRO A 77 20.93 -10.25 20.27
N VAL A 78 19.69 -10.46 19.83
CA VAL A 78 19.12 -9.77 18.66
C VAL A 78 17.73 -9.26 19.00
N ASP A 79 17.39 -8.07 18.50
CA ASP A 79 16.15 -7.37 18.85
C ASP A 79 15.12 -7.39 17.71
N LYS A 80 15.32 -8.32 16.78
CA LYS A 80 14.49 -8.53 15.59
C LYS A 80 14.17 -10.02 15.42
N PRO A 81 12.97 -10.32 14.90
CA PRO A 81 12.64 -11.63 14.35
C PRO A 81 13.61 -12.09 13.26
N PRO A 82 13.74 -13.41 13.03
CA PRO A 82 14.87 -13.98 12.30
C PRO A 82 14.81 -13.80 10.77
N LEU A 83 13.63 -13.65 10.16
CA LEU A 83 13.47 -13.87 8.71
C LEU A 83 14.39 -12.96 7.88
N PHE A 84 14.41 -11.67 8.19
CA PHE A 84 15.24 -10.72 7.45
C PHE A 84 16.74 -10.99 7.63
N LEU A 85 17.16 -11.39 8.83
CA LEU A 85 18.57 -11.68 9.13
C LEU A 85 19.09 -12.86 8.31
N TYR A 86 18.29 -13.91 8.15
CA TYR A 86 18.65 -15.06 7.31
C TYR A 86 18.57 -14.75 5.81
N ILE A 87 17.64 -13.91 5.36
CA ILE A 87 17.61 -13.42 3.98
C ILE A 87 18.88 -12.60 3.69
N LEU A 88 19.25 -11.72 4.61
CA LEU A 88 20.45 -10.90 4.52
C LEU A 88 21.72 -11.75 4.49
N ALA A 89 21.83 -12.75 5.36
CA ALA A 89 22.91 -13.74 5.37
C ALA A 89 23.00 -14.50 4.03
N GLY A 90 21.86 -14.94 3.49
CA GLY A 90 21.80 -15.56 2.17
C GLY A 90 22.33 -14.65 1.05
N ALA A 91 21.96 -13.37 1.06
CA ALA A 91 22.45 -12.40 0.09
C ALA A 91 23.97 -12.19 0.20
N MET A 92 24.50 -12.05 1.41
CA MET A 92 25.94 -11.93 1.65
C MET A 92 26.71 -13.20 1.26
N ARG A 93 26.11 -14.38 1.44
CA ARG A 93 26.70 -15.65 1.01
C ARG A 93 26.79 -15.76 -0.51
N LEU A 94 25.76 -15.29 -1.23
CA LEU A 94 25.66 -15.41 -2.68
C LEU A 94 26.45 -14.34 -3.43
N LEU A 95 26.44 -13.11 -2.92
CA LEU A 95 27.01 -11.93 -3.60
C LEU A 95 28.31 -11.43 -2.96
N GLY A 96 28.70 -12.01 -1.83
CA GLY A 96 29.86 -11.60 -1.03
C GLY A 96 29.51 -10.65 0.12
N PRO A 97 30.36 -10.56 1.16
CA PRO A 97 30.10 -9.77 2.36
C PRO A 97 30.40 -8.28 2.13
N THR A 98 29.59 -7.63 1.29
CA THR A 98 29.72 -6.20 0.97
C THR A 98 28.48 -5.42 1.38
N GLU A 99 28.64 -4.10 1.57
CA GLU A 99 27.50 -3.23 1.90
C GLU A 99 26.42 -3.24 0.81
N ALA A 100 26.85 -3.22 -0.45
CA ALA A 100 25.95 -3.32 -1.59
C ALA A 100 25.16 -4.64 -1.56
N ALA A 101 25.81 -5.78 -1.34
CA ALA A 101 25.15 -7.08 -1.24
C ALA A 101 24.11 -7.14 -0.12
N ALA A 102 24.42 -6.53 1.04
CA ALA A 102 23.50 -6.43 2.17
C ALA A 102 22.24 -5.58 1.87
N ARG A 103 22.33 -4.63 0.93
CA ARG A 103 21.21 -3.77 0.53
C ARG A 103 20.33 -4.35 -0.59
N VAL A 104 20.81 -5.36 -1.31
CA VAL A 104 20.07 -6.01 -2.41
C VAL A 104 18.69 -6.55 -1.98
N PRO A 105 18.53 -7.24 -0.83
CA PRO A 105 17.22 -7.74 -0.41
C PRO A 105 16.15 -6.65 -0.35
N SER A 106 16.47 -5.50 0.22
CA SER A 106 15.55 -4.36 0.31
C SER A 106 15.27 -3.72 -1.04
N LEU A 107 16.27 -3.63 -1.91
CA LEU A 107 16.08 -3.10 -3.27
C LEU A 107 15.08 -3.95 -4.06
N LEU A 108 15.21 -5.28 -3.96
CA LEU A 108 14.29 -6.23 -4.59
C LEU A 108 12.90 -6.21 -3.94
N ALA A 109 12.84 -6.08 -2.61
CA ALA A 109 11.57 -5.92 -1.89
C ALA A 109 10.83 -4.66 -2.36
N THR A 110 11.50 -3.52 -2.42
CA THR A 110 10.94 -2.26 -2.93
C THR A 110 10.40 -2.39 -4.36
N ALA A 111 11.14 -3.04 -5.26
CA ALA A 111 10.67 -3.33 -6.62
C ALA A 111 9.36 -4.13 -6.62
N LEU A 112 9.28 -5.14 -5.75
CA LEU A 112 8.08 -5.96 -5.57
C LEU A 112 6.94 -5.17 -4.91
N ALA A 113 7.23 -4.27 -3.97
CA ALA A 113 6.23 -3.39 -3.35
C ALA A 113 5.54 -2.48 -4.38
N VAL A 114 6.27 -1.93 -5.35
CA VAL A 114 5.70 -1.15 -6.47
C VAL A 114 4.74 -2.01 -7.29
N LEU A 115 5.16 -3.23 -7.66
CA LEU A 115 4.32 -4.18 -8.38
C LEU A 115 3.06 -4.55 -7.58
N LEU A 116 3.21 -4.85 -6.29
CA LEU A 116 2.09 -5.23 -5.43
C LEU A 116 1.13 -4.07 -5.19
N THR A 117 1.63 -2.83 -5.11
CA THR A 117 0.80 -1.62 -5.06
C THR A 117 -0.07 -1.52 -6.31
N PHE A 118 0.50 -1.73 -7.51
CA PHE A 118 -0.29 -1.80 -8.74
C PHE A 118 -1.36 -2.89 -8.68
N ARG A 119 -0.99 -4.10 -8.26
CA ARG A 119 -1.91 -5.25 -8.22
C ARG A 119 -3.06 -5.01 -7.23
N LEU A 120 -2.75 -4.49 -6.05
CA LEU A 120 -3.74 -4.15 -5.02
C LEU A 120 -4.66 -3.02 -5.51
N GLY A 121 -4.10 -1.91 -6.01
CA GLY A 121 -4.90 -0.81 -6.56
C GLY A 121 -5.74 -1.24 -7.76
N ARG A 122 -5.22 -2.10 -8.63
CA ARG A 122 -5.99 -2.67 -9.75
C ARG A 122 -7.18 -3.50 -9.25
N LYS A 123 -6.99 -4.30 -8.22
CA LYS A 123 -8.04 -5.14 -7.62
C LYS A 123 -9.10 -4.29 -6.92
N LEU A 124 -8.69 -3.24 -6.20
CA LEU A 124 -9.59 -2.43 -5.39
C LEU A 124 -10.32 -1.34 -6.21
N TYR A 125 -9.63 -0.72 -7.16
CA TYR A 125 -10.07 0.52 -7.81
C TYR A 125 -9.97 0.51 -9.34
N GLY A 126 -9.30 -0.49 -9.92
CA GLY A 126 -9.08 -0.59 -11.37
C GLY A 126 -7.67 -0.19 -11.81
N ALA A 127 -7.33 -0.56 -13.04
CA ALA A 127 -5.95 -0.54 -13.53
C ALA A 127 -5.33 0.86 -13.62
N ALA A 128 -6.12 1.90 -13.91
CA ALA A 128 -5.64 3.28 -13.98
C ALA A 128 -5.16 3.77 -12.61
N VAL A 129 -6.00 3.64 -11.58
CA VAL A 129 -5.67 4.01 -10.20
C VAL A 129 -4.48 3.20 -9.69
N GLY A 130 -4.45 1.88 -9.95
CA GLY A 130 -3.31 1.05 -9.58
C GLY A 130 -2.00 1.49 -10.24
N LEU A 131 -2.03 1.93 -11.51
CA LEU A 131 -0.83 2.38 -12.22
C LEU A 131 -0.32 3.71 -11.68
N VAL A 132 -1.23 4.66 -11.42
CA VAL A 132 -0.88 5.95 -10.80
C VAL A 132 -0.29 5.73 -9.41
N ALA A 133 -0.90 4.88 -8.58
CA ALA A 133 -0.40 4.54 -7.26
C ALA A 133 1.00 3.91 -7.31
N ALA A 134 1.26 3.01 -8.27
CA ALA A 134 2.57 2.41 -8.44
C ALA A 134 3.65 3.43 -8.81
N TRP A 135 3.35 4.40 -9.68
CA TRP A 135 4.27 5.51 -9.98
C TRP A 135 4.50 6.43 -8.78
N LEU A 136 3.44 6.74 -8.03
CA LEU A 136 3.55 7.53 -6.79
C LEU A 136 4.45 6.84 -5.75
N VAL A 137 4.33 5.51 -5.59
CA VAL A 137 5.25 4.75 -4.73
C VAL A 137 6.65 4.74 -5.31
N ALA A 138 6.83 4.38 -6.58
CA ALA A 138 8.15 4.25 -7.21
C ALA A 138 8.98 5.55 -7.17
N LEU A 139 8.31 6.71 -7.19
CA LEU A 139 8.95 8.03 -7.17
C LEU A 139 8.88 8.72 -5.80
N SER A 140 8.34 8.05 -4.77
CA SER A 140 8.27 8.60 -3.42
C SER A 140 9.67 8.70 -2.81
N PRO A 141 10.03 9.84 -2.17
CA PRO A 141 11.28 9.97 -1.43
C PRO A 141 11.53 8.84 -0.42
N PHE A 142 10.49 8.42 0.30
CA PHE A 142 10.56 7.26 1.21
C PHE A 142 11.01 5.98 0.50
N THR A 143 10.41 5.69 -0.66
CA THR A 143 10.72 4.47 -1.41
C THR A 143 12.15 4.52 -1.95
N LEU A 144 12.55 5.65 -2.53
CA LEU A 144 13.89 5.82 -3.11
C LEU A 144 15.00 5.76 -2.06
N LEU A 145 14.79 6.36 -0.88
CA LEU A 145 15.80 6.41 0.18
C LEU A 145 15.87 5.13 1.03
N PHE A 146 14.76 4.37 1.15
CA PHE A 146 14.77 3.09 1.86
C PHE A 146 15.11 1.90 0.98
N ALA A 147 14.95 2.00 -0.35
CA ALA A 147 15.27 0.90 -1.27
C ALA A 147 16.71 0.39 -1.14
N PRO A 148 17.75 1.25 -1.07
CA PRO A 148 19.13 0.81 -0.94
C PRO A 148 19.57 0.72 0.53
N THR A 149 18.70 0.26 1.46
CA THR A 149 19.06 0.09 2.89
C THR A 149 19.06 -1.37 3.29
N ALA A 150 19.93 -1.78 4.22
CA ALA A 150 19.85 -3.10 4.85
C ALA A 150 18.85 -3.11 6.02
N PHE A 151 17.73 -2.38 5.93
CA PHE A 151 16.67 -2.36 6.96
C PHE A 151 15.60 -3.42 6.74
N THR A 152 14.91 -3.80 7.82
CA THR A 152 13.79 -4.75 7.79
C THR A 152 12.55 -4.18 7.09
N ASP A 153 12.43 -2.85 7.03
CA ASP A 153 11.21 -2.14 6.65
C ASP A 153 10.75 -2.39 5.20
N PRO A 154 11.61 -2.33 4.16
CA PRO A 154 11.17 -2.58 2.78
C PRO A 154 10.57 -3.98 2.57
N LEU A 155 11.15 -5.01 3.19
CA LEU A 155 10.61 -6.37 3.15
C LEU A 155 9.28 -6.46 3.91
N LEU A 156 9.19 -5.82 5.08
CA LEU A 156 7.95 -5.75 5.86
C LEU A 156 6.81 -5.16 5.01
N VAL A 157 7.02 -4.00 4.40
CA VAL A 157 6.01 -3.33 3.57
C VAL A 157 5.56 -4.21 2.41
N THR A 158 6.51 -4.88 1.76
CA THR A 158 6.24 -5.80 0.66
C THR A 158 5.34 -6.95 1.09
N LEU A 159 5.62 -7.55 2.25
CA LEU A 159 4.83 -8.66 2.79
C LEU A 159 3.44 -8.22 3.26
N VAL A 160 3.33 -7.02 3.85
CA VAL A 160 2.03 -6.41 4.21
C VAL A 160 1.18 -6.17 2.96
N LEU A 161 1.77 -5.63 1.88
CA LEU A 161 1.06 -5.44 0.61
C LEU A 161 0.61 -6.77 0.01
N ALA A 162 1.46 -7.79 0.05
CA ALA A 162 1.11 -9.13 -0.40
C ALA A 162 -0.04 -9.72 0.42
N ALA A 163 -0.02 -9.54 1.76
CA ALA A 163 -1.09 -9.98 2.65
C ALA A 163 -2.41 -9.25 2.36
N CYS A 164 -2.37 -7.94 2.16
CA CYS A 164 -3.54 -7.14 1.76
C CYS A 164 -4.10 -7.60 0.41
N LEU A 165 -3.24 -7.90 -0.57
CA LEU A 165 -3.65 -8.41 -1.88
C LEU A 165 -4.26 -9.81 -1.77
N ALA A 166 -3.67 -10.71 -0.97
CA ALA A 166 -4.23 -12.03 -0.71
C ALA A 166 -5.60 -11.94 -0.01
N ALA A 167 -5.75 -11.01 0.95
CA ALA A 167 -7.01 -10.73 1.62
C ALA A 167 -8.07 -10.21 0.62
N ALA A 168 -7.73 -9.22 -0.22
CA ALA A 168 -8.61 -8.71 -1.27
C ALA A 168 -8.98 -9.77 -2.32
N HIS A 169 -8.20 -10.85 -2.45
CA HIS A 169 -8.51 -12.01 -3.29
C HIS A 169 -9.19 -13.17 -2.55
N HIS A 170 -9.63 -12.98 -1.30
CA HIS A 170 -10.27 -14.02 -0.47
C HIS A 170 -9.41 -15.26 -0.25
N ARG A 171 -8.11 -15.08 -0.08
CA ARG A 171 -7.17 -16.17 0.20
C ARG A 171 -6.73 -16.10 1.66
N PRO A 172 -7.59 -16.45 2.64
CA PRO A 172 -7.32 -16.24 4.06
C PRO A 172 -6.04 -16.94 4.55
N LEU A 173 -5.79 -18.17 4.10
CA LEU A 173 -4.58 -18.91 4.46
C LEU A 173 -3.32 -18.15 4.04
N TRP A 174 -3.27 -17.69 2.79
CA TRP A 174 -2.12 -16.94 2.28
C TRP A 174 -2.01 -15.55 2.89
N ALA A 175 -3.12 -14.88 3.17
CA ALA A 175 -3.10 -13.63 3.93
C ALA A 175 -2.49 -13.83 5.33
N GLY A 176 -2.81 -14.96 5.99
CA GLY A 176 -2.22 -15.35 7.27
C GLY A 176 -0.73 -15.63 7.17
N VAL A 177 -0.31 -16.45 6.20
CA VAL A 177 1.12 -16.76 5.95
C VAL A 177 1.93 -15.48 5.70
N LEU A 178 1.45 -14.60 4.82
CA LEU A 178 2.14 -13.35 4.48
C LEU A 178 2.18 -12.37 5.65
N THR A 179 1.13 -12.32 6.47
CA THR A 179 1.13 -11.55 7.72
C THR A 179 2.13 -12.13 8.72
N GLY A 180 2.22 -13.46 8.84
CA GLY A 180 3.21 -14.14 9.66
C GLY A 180 4.64 -13.85 9.20
N LEU A 181 4.90 -13.86 7.90
CA LEU A 181 6.21 -13.49 7.34
C LEU A 181 6.54 -12.00 7.60
N ALA A 182 5.54 -11.11 7.52
CA ALA A 182 5.71 -9.70 7.86
C ALA A 182 6.14 -9.54 9.33
N ILE A 183 5.49 -10.23 10.26
CA ILE A 183 5.86 -10.24 11.68
C ILE A 183 7.23 -10.90 11.89
N ALA A 184 7.53 -11.98 11.18
CA ALA A 184 8.82 -12.67 11.23
C ALA A 184 9.99 -11.85 10.63
N THR A 185 9.68 -10.78 9.88
CA THR A 185 10.63 -9.78 9.38
C THR A 185 10.86 -8.69 10.41
N LYS A 186 9.78 -8.18 10.99
CA LYS A 186 9.78 -7.13 12.01
C LYS A 186 8.51 -7.24 12.84
N GLN A 187 8.63 -7.25 14.17
CA GLN A 187 7.52 -7.38 15.11
C GLN A 187 6.40 -6.35 14.88
N GLN A 188 6.73 -5.16 14.36
CA GLN A 188 5.78 -4.11 13.99
C GLN A 188 4.80 -4.50 12.89
N GLY A 189 5.05 -5.58 12.14
CA GLY A 189 4.09 -6.13 11.19
C GLY A 189 2.74 -6.46 11.82
N VAL A 190 2.68 -6.70 13.14
CA VAL A 190 1.44 -6.92 13.87
C VAL A 190 0.47 -5.74 13.76
N PHE A 191 0.97 -4.50 13.66
CA PHE A 191 0.14 -3.30 13.57
C PHE A 191 -0.66 -3.23 12.26
N PHE A 192 -0.27 -3.97 11.22
CA PHE A 192 -1.00 -4.05 9.96
C PHE A 192 -2.05 -5.16 9.93
N MET A 193 -2.09 -6.04 10.93
CA MET A 193 -3.06 -7.13 10.99
C MET A 193 -4.53 -6.65 10.96
N PRO A 194 -4.92 -5.56 11.67
CA PRO A 194 -6.29 -5.03 11.57
C PRO A 194 -6.69 -4.64 10.15
N LEU A 195 -5.77 -4.07 9.36
CA LEU A 195 -6.03 -3.73 7.96
C LEU A 195 -6.28 -4.98 7.13
N VAL A 196 -5.40 -5.99 7.23
CA VAL A 196 -5.51 -7.24 6.47
C VAL A 196 -6.82 -7.97 6.80
N LEU A 197 -7.16 -8.07 8.09
CA LEU A 197 -8.40 -8.69 8.54
C LEU A 197 -9.64 -7.90 8.08
N THR A 198 -9.58 -6.57 8.11
CA THR A 198 -10.69 -5.72 7.63
C THR A 198 -10.93 -5.94 6.14
N LEU A 199 -9.88 -5.98 5.31
CA LEU A 199 -10.02 -6.26 3.88
C LEU A 199 -10.56 -7.68 3.61
N LEU A 200 -10.13 -8.67 4.40
CA LEU A 200 -10.60 -10.05 4.29
C LEU A 200 -12.09 -10.19 4.65
N ILE A 201 -12.54 -9.51 5.71
CA ILE A 201 -13.92 -9.59 6.21
C ILE A 201 -14.87 -8.72 5.40
N TYR A 202 -14.42 -7.54 4.96
CA TYR A 202 -15.27 -6.56 4.30
C TYR A 202 -15.77 -7.07 2.94
N ASP A 203 -14.90 -7.69 2.14
CA ASP A 203 -15.29 -8.24 0.84
C ASP A 203 -16.19 -9.50 0.98
N LEU A 204 -16.16 -10.19 2.14
CA LEU A 204 -17.07 -11.31 2.44
C LEU A 204 -18.51 -10.83 2.67
N ARG A 205 -18.71 -9.65 3.29
CA ARG A 205 -20.05 -9.07 3.49
C ARG A 205 -20.76 -8.75 2.17
N PHE A 206 -20.01 -8.48 1.10
CA PHE A 206 -20.56 -8.23 -0.23
C PHE A 206 -20.85 -9.49 -1.04
N THR A 207 -20.17 -10.60 -0.74
CA THR A 207 -20.32 -11.86 -1.50
C THR A 207 -21.54 -12.68 -1.04
N ILE A 208 -22.02 -12.49 0.20
CA ILE A 208 -23.16 -13.23 0.76
C ILE A 208 -24.47 -12.49 0.42
N TYR A 209 -24.99 -12.70 -0.79
CA TYR A 209 -26.34 -12.24 -1.19
C TYR A 209 -27.38 -13.36 -1.31
N ASP A 210 -27.04 -14.62 -1.03
CA ASP A 210 -28.00 -15.73 -1.04
C ASP A 210 -28.13 -16.39 0.34
N LEU A 211 -29.28 -16.12 0.97
CA LEU A 211 -29.97 -16.82 2.06
C LEU A 211 -29.13 -17.54 3.15
N ARG A 212 -28.95 -16.85 4.29
CA ARG A 212 -29.50 -17.21 5.63
C ARG A 212 -28.72 -16.46 6.71
N PHE A 213 -29.37 -15.44 7.28
CA PHE A 213 -28.95 -14.81 8.53
C PHE A 213 -28.91 -15.87 9.63
N THR A 214 -27.72 -16.24 10.11
CA THR A 214 -27.58 -16.99 11.35
C THR A 214 -26.84 -16.09 12.32
N ILE A 215 -27.49 -15.80 13.45
CA ILE A 215 -27.00 -14.96 14.53
C ILE A 215 -25.73 -15.58 15.12
N TYR A 216 -24.75 -14.72 15.39
CA TYR A 216 -23.39 -15.00 15.83
C TYR A 216 -23.35 -15.74 17.17
N ASP A 217 -23.09 -17.05 17.12
CA ASP A 217 -22.22 -17.68 18.11
C ASP A 217 -20.76 -17.52 17.67
N LEU A 218 -19.83 -17.47 18.63
CA LEU A 218 -18.38 -17.29 18.50
C LEU A 218 -17.66 -18.40 17.68
N ARG A 219 -18.23 -18.84 16.57
CA ARG A 219 -17.57 -19.75 15.63
C ARG A 219 -16.58 -18.94 14.82
N LEU A 220 -15.29 -19.13 15.12
CA LEU A 220 -14.19 -18.83 14.21
C LEU A 220 -14.64 -19.13 12.78
N THR A 221 -14.87 -18.09 11.97
CA THR A 221 -15.28 -18.29 10.58
C THR A 221 -14.22 -19.15 9.88
N PRO A 222 -14.57 -20.02 8.91
CA PRO A 222 -13.59 -20.79 8.16
C PRO A 222 -12.46 -19.93 7.54
N HIS A 223 -12.73 -18.64 7.31
CA HIS A 223 -11.72 -17.66 6.89
C HIS A 223 -10.80 -17.24 8.03
N ALA A 224 -11.33 -16.94 9.21
CA ALA A 224 -10.52 -16.62 10.38
C ALA A 224 -9.65 -17.80 10.81
N SER A 225 -10.18 -19.03 10.81
CA SER A 225 -9.39 -20.22 11.15
C SER A 225 -8.27 -20.47 10.15
N ARG A 226 -8.54 -20.35 8.83
CA ARG A 226 -7.50 -20.47 7.78
C ARG A 226 -6.44 -19.38 7.90
N PHE A 227 -6.85 -18.14 8.20
CA PHE A 227 -5.91 -17.05 8.44
C PHE A 227 -5.00 -17.35 9.63
N ILE A 228 -5.58 -17.76 10.76
CA ILE A 228 -4.83 -18.13 11.96
C ILE A 228 -3.90 -19.31 11.69
N LEU A 229 -4.35 -20.34 10.96
CA LEU A 229 -3.50 -21.47 10.57
C LEU A 229 -2.29 -21.00 9.75
N GLY A 230 -2.50 -20.12 8.77
CA GLY A 230 -1.41 -19.56 7.97
C GLY A 230 -0.44 -18.70 8.78
N LEU A 231 -0.98 -17.91 9.72
CA LEU A 231 -0.20 -17.09 10.63
C LEU A 231 0.68 -17.96 11.55
N LEU A 232 0.08 -18.95 12.21
CA LEU A 232 0.76 -19.88 13.11
C LEU A 232 1.80 -20.73 12.39
N PHE A 233 1.55 -21.11 11.13
CA PHE A 233 2.51 -21.86 10.31
C PHE A 233 3.88 -21.13 10.21
N ILE A 234 3.89 -19.80 10.28
CA ILE A 234 5.12 -19.01 10.26
C ILE A 234 5.59 -18.63 11.66
N LEU A 235 4.69 -18.25 12.56
CA LEU A 235 5.07 -17.80 13.89
C LEU A 235 5.60 -18.94 14.77
N LEU A 236 5.11 -20.18 14.60
CA LEU A 236 5.60 -21.31 15.39
C LEU A 236 7.10 -21.59 15.15
N PRO A 237 7.61 -21.68 13.92
CA PRO A 237 9.05 -21.74 13.67
C PRO A 237 9.86 -20.59 14.28
N VAL A 238 9.32 -19.36 14.24
CA VAL A 238 9.99 -18.19 14.85
C VAL A 238 10.09 -18.33 16.37
N LEU A 239 9.02 -18.77 17.02
CA LEU A 239 9.00 -19.01 18.47
C LEU A 239 9.92 -20.17 18.85
N ILE A 240 9.98 -21.24 18.05
CA ILE A 240 10.91 -22.35 18.26
C ILE A 240 12.35 -21.85 18.14
N TRP A 241 12.66 -21.09 17.10
CA TRP A 241 13.98 -20.49 16.90
C TRP A 241 14.40 -19.64 18.11
N ASP A 242 13.51 -18.80 18.61
CA ASP A 242 13.81 -17.96 19.78
C ASP A 242 13.96 -18.78 21.07
N PHE A 243 13.08 -19.76 21.28
CA PHE A 243 13.13 -20.66 22.44
C PHE A 243 14.43 -21.49 22.49
N THR A 244 14.99 -21.86 21.34
CA THR A 244 16.25 -22.61 21.28
C THR A 244 17.49 -21.78 21.67
N ARG A 245 17.35 -20.46 21.82
CA ARG A 245 18.45 -19.53 22.12
C ARG A 245 18.43 -19.14 23.61
N SER A 246 18.38 -20.14 24.50
CA SER A 246 18.15 -19.95 25.94
C SER A 246 19.23 -19.16 26.69
N ASP A 247 20.42 -19.03 26.10
CA ASP A 247 21.56 -18.35 26.71
C ASP A 247 21.54 -16.82 26.50
N VAL A 248 20.61 -16.32 25.69
CA VAL A 248 20.43 -14.89 25.39
C VAL A 248 18.98 -14.46 25.65
N PRO A 249 18.72 -13.16 25.89
CA PRO A 249 17.35 -12.67 25.99
C PRO A 249 16.55 -12.92 24.72
N ASP A 250 15.27 -13.23 24.86
CA ASP A 250 14.33 -13.33 23.74
C ASP A 250 14.25 -12.00 22.97
N PHE A 251 13.97 -12.06 21.66
CA PHE A 251 14.08 -10.86 20.83
C PHE A 251 13.07 -9.76 21.19
N LEU A 252 11.92 -10.11 21.78
CA LEU A 252 10.93 -9.14 22.22
C LEU A 252 11.39 -8.41 23.48
N THR A 253 11.87 -9.14 24.46
CA THR A 253 12.45 -8.57 25.68
C THR A 253 13.65 -7.67 25.34
N TYR A 254 14.54 -8.13 24.45
CA TYR A 254 15.69 -7.33 24.02
C TYR A 254 15.27 -6.09 23.21
N SER A 255 14.23 -6.20 22.37
CA SER A 255 13.64 -5.04 21.70
C SER A 255 13.06 -4.04 22.70
N LEU A 256 12.36 -4.49 23.74
CA LEU A 256 11.78 -3.61 24.75
C LEU A 256 12.86 -2.91 25.58
N SER A 257 13.99 -3.57 25.84
CA SER A 257 15.12 -2.93 26.53
C SER A 257 15.82 -1.88 25.66
N ASN A 258 15.98 -2.12 24.35
CA ASN A 258 16.69 -1.21 23.45
C ASN A 258 15.89 0.06 23.12
N TYR A 259 14.57 -0.06 22.93
CA TYR A 259 13.73 1.06 22.51
C TYR A 259 12.93 1.71 23.64
N GLY A 260 13.03 1.17 24.85
CA GLY A 260 12.19 1.55 25.98
C GLY A 260 10.82 0.87 25.93
N GLY A 261 10.23 0.62 27.09
CA GLY A 261 8.90 0.01 27.19
C GLY A 261 7.80 0.88 26.56
N LEU A 262 6.63 0.26 26.32
CA LEU A 262 5.45 0.94 25.82
C LEU A 262 4.76 1.69 26.97
N SER A 263 4.87 3.01 27.00
CA SER A 263 4.20 3.88 27.97
C SER A 263 3.35 4.92 27.26
N GLY A 264 2.37 5.49 27.96
CA GLY A 264 1.57 6.59 27.42
C GLY A 264 2.40 7.88 27.31
N ALA A 265 2.30 8.56 26.18
CA ALA A 265 3.02 9.79 25.86
C ALA A 265 2.09 11.01 25.71
N ALA A 266 0.98 11.04 26.46
CA ALA A 266 -0.05 12.07 26.35
C ALA A 266 0.50 13.50 26.53
N ALA A 267 1.48 13.70 27.41
CA ALA A 267 2.09 15.00 27.68
C ALA A 267 2.86 15.57 26.47
N SER A 268 3.46 14.73 25.64
CA SER A 268 4.20 15.12 24.43
C SER A 268 3.43 14.86 23.14
N PHE A 269 2.12 14.56 23.23
CA PHE A 269 1.29 14.21 22.08
C PHE A 269 1.37 15.26 20.96
N GLY A 270 1.27 16.56 21.28
CA GLY A 270 1.27 17.63 20.29
C GLY A 270 2.57 17.70 19.48
N GLU A 271 3.72 17.62 20.14
CA GLU A 271 5.04 17.58 19.52
C GLU A 271 5.20 16.34 18.64
N ARG A 272 4.84 15.18 19.18
CA ARG A 272 4.96 13.88 18.49
C ARG A 272 4.05 13.81 17.26
N TRP A 273 2.81 14.26 17.39
CA TRP A 273 1.87 14.36 16.29
C TRP A 273 2.40 15.30 15.20
N GLY A 274 2.92 16.47 15.60
CA GLY A 274 3.56 17.42 14.69
C GLY A 274 4.71 16.79 13.91
N GLY A 275 5.61 16.06 14.58
CA GLY A 275 6.73 15.38 13.93
C GLY A 275 6.30 14.28 12.96
N PHE A 276 5.27 13.48 13.29
CA PHE A 276 4.73 12.51 12.33
C PHE A 276 4.06 13.19 11.12
N VAL A 277 3.34 14.29 11.33
CA VAL A 277 2.74 15.07 10.24
C VAL A 277 3.83 15.68 9.34
N GLU A 278 4.91 16.18 9.92
CA GLU A 278 6.08 16.66 9.18
C GLU A 278 6.69 15.56 8.32
N LEU A 279 6.86 14.36 8.87
CA LEU A 279 7.38 13.23 8.10
C LEU A 279 6.46 12.82 6.95
N LEU A 280 5.13 12.92 7.09
CA LEU A 280 4.18 12.63 6.01
C LEU A 280 4.36 13.54 4.80
N TYR A 281 4.87 14.76 4.99
CA TYR A 281 5.19 15.66 3.88
C TYR A 281 6.10 14.99 2.86
N TYR A 282 7.09 14.24 3.32
CA TYR A 282 8.06 13.55 2.46
C TYR A 282 7.49 12.32 1.74
N GLY A 283 6.22 11.97 1.97
CA GLY A 283 5.52 10.94 1.18
C GLY A 283 5.57 11.25 -0.32
N THR A 284 5.41 12.52 -0.68
CA THR A 284 5.67 13.02 -2.05
C THR A 284 6.77 14.09 -2.10
N ALA A 285 7.05 14.75 -0.96
CA ALA A 285 7.84 15.99 -0.84
C ALA A 285 7.43 17.11 -1.81
N SER A 286 6.21 17.02 -2.37
CA SER A 286 5.67 17.97 -3.32
C SER A 286 4.57 18.80 -2.66
N PRO A 287 4.75 20.13 -2.48
CA PRO A 287 3.71 20.98 -1.91
C PRO A 287 2.39 20.89 -2.66
N VAL A 288 2.44 20.75 -3.99
CA VAL A 288 1.26 20.65 -4.85
C VAL A 288 0.50 19.34 -4.60
N LEU A 289 1.19 18.19 -4.64
CA LEU A 289 0.53 16.90 -4.41
C LEU A 289 0.04 16.75 -2.98
N ASN A 290 0.80 17.25 -2.00
CA ASN A 290 0.39 17.24 -0.60
C ASN A 290 -0.84 18.17 -0.38
N GLY A 291 -0.90 19.32 -1.03
CA GLY A 291 -2.07 20.20 -1.03
C GLY A 291 -3.29 19.54 -1.68
N ILE A 292 -3.11 18.89 -2.84
CA ILE A 292 -4.15 18.10 -3.50
C ILE A 292 -4.65 16.98 -2.58
N PHE A 293 -3.75 16.31 -1.87
CA PHE A 293 -4.12 15.26 -0.91
C PHE A 293 -4.95 15.82 0.25
N GLY A 294 -4.48 16.89 0.88
CA GLY A 294 -5.13 17.50 2.05
C GLY A 294 -6.55 17.99 1.77
N VAL A 295 -6.77 18.62 0.62
CA VAL A 295 -8.12 19.08 0.19
C VAL A 295 -8.92 17.93 -0.42
N GLY A 296 -8.27 17.08 -1.19
CA GLY A 296 -8.93 16.03 -1.96
C GLY A 296 -9.42 14.86 -1.13
N LEU A 297 -8.77 14.54 -0.01
CA LEU A 297 -9.17 13.41 0.83
C LEU A 297 -10.58 13.61 1.44
N PRO A 298 -10.91 14.74 2.10
CA PRO A 298 -12.28 15.02 2.53
C PRO A 298 -13.29 14.98 1.37
N LEU A 299 -12.94 15.55 0.22
CA LEU A 299 -13.81 15.56 -0.97
C LEU A 299 -14.07 14.15 -1.50
N LEU A 300 -13.06 13.27 -1.51
CA LEU A 300 -13.19 11.88 -1.92
C LEU A 300 -14.17 11.13 -1.01
N LEU A 301 -14.05 11.30 0.31
CA LEU A 301 -14.92 10.64 1.29
C LEU A 301 -16.36 11.16 1.20
N ILE A 302 -16.55 12.47 1.06
CA ILE A 302 -17.88 13.09 0.86
C ILE A 302 -18.49 12.60 -0.45
N TYR A 303 -17.71 12.56 -1.53
CA TYR A 303 -18.15 12.03 -2.82
C TYR A 303 -18.57 10.57 -2.71
N GLY A 304 -17.84 9.73 -1.96
CA GLY A 304 -18.22 8.35 -1.70
C GLY A 304 -19.61 8.24 -1.08
N VAL A 305 -19.87 9.00 -0.01
CA VAL A 305 -21.18 9.05 0.65
C VAL A 305 -22.29 9.54 -0.29
N TRP A 306 -22.03 10.61 -1.05
CA TRP A 306 -22.98 11.14 -2.03
C TRP A 306 -23.27 10.17 -3.17
N ALA A 307 -22.24 9.52 -3.70
CA ALA A 307 -22.35 8.59 -4.80
C ALA A 307 -23.14 7.34 -4.39
N ASP A 308 -22.95 6.88 -3.15
CA ASP A 308 -23.60 5.70 -2.59
C ASP A 308 -25.09 5.96 -2.29
N SER A 309 -25.43 7.12 -1.71
CA SER A 309 -26.83 7.49 -1.42
C SER A 309 -27.69 7.56 -2.69
N ARG A 310 -27.15 8.12 -3.77
CA ARG A 310 -27.83 8.19 -5.07
C ARG A 310 -28.04 6.83 -5.74
N THR A 311 -27.22 5.84 -5.43
CA THR A 311 -27.43 4.45 -5.88
C THR A 311 -28.42 3.68 -5.02
N ALA A 312 -28.54 4.00 -3.73
CA ALA A 312 -29.46 3.34 -2.81
C ALA A 312 -30.93 3.68 -3.11
N ASP A 313 -31.23 4.94 -3.42
CA ASP A 313 -32.59 5.43 -3.74
C ASP A 313 -33.22 4.81 -5.00
N ARG A 314 -32.45 4.01 -5.77
CA ARG A 314 -32.79 3.67 -7.17
C ARG A 314 -32.89 2.18 -7.47
N ARG A 315 -32.74 1.28 -6.48
CA ARG A 315 -33.04 -0.15 -6.69
C ARG A 315 -34.55 -0.35 -6.61
N PRO A 316 -35.22 -0.90 -7.66
CA PRO A 316 -36.66 -1.12 -7.61
C PRO A 316 -37.00 -2.04 -6.45
N LEU A 317 -38.03 -1.66 -5.68
CA LEU A 317 -38.69 -2.52 -4.70
C LEU A 317 -39.35 -3.68 -5.45
N THR A 318 -38.58 -4.71 -5.81
CA THR A 318 -39.16 -5.97 -6.30
C THR A 318 -39.93 -6.61 -5.16
N ALA A 319 -41.05 -7.26 -5.47
CA ALA A 319 -42.10 -7.73 -4.56
C ALA A 319 -41.69 -8.68 -3.41
N ASN A 320 -40.41 -8.99 -3.25
CA ASN A 320 -39.86 -9.59 -2.05
C ASN A 320 -39.04 -8.53 -1.29
N ASN A 321 -39.64 -8.05 -0.21
CA ASN A 321 -39.24 -7.08 0.82
C ASN A 321 -37.73 -6.99 1.22
N ILE A 322 -36.82 -6.82 0.27
CA ILE A 322 -35.40 -6.56 0.53
C ILE A 322 -35.18 -5.06 0.39
N GLN A 323 -35.00 -4.38 1.51
CA GLN A 323 -34.66 -2.97 1.56
C GLN A 323 -33.46 -2.67 0.63
N PRO A 324 -33.44 -1.52 -0.08
CA PRO A 324 -32.23 -1.09 -0.75
C PRO A 324 -31.08 -1.09 0.27
N SER A 325 -30.02 -1.84 -0.01
CA SER A 325 -28.87 -1.90 0.90
C SER A 325 -28.29 -0.49 1.03
N THR A 326 -28.41 0.11 2.21
CA THR A 326 -27.80 1.40 2.60
C THR A 326 -26.27 1.34 2.72
N LEU A 327 -25.67 0.23 2.32
CA LEU A 327 -24.24 -0.03 2.45
C LEU A 327 -23.45 0.76 1.40
N PRO A 328 -22.32 1.38 1.79
CA PRO A 328 -21.46 2.11 0.85
C PRO A 328 -20.90 1.19 -0.24
N SER A 329 -20.54 1.72 -1.40
CA SER A 329 -19.87 0.94 -2.45
C SER A 329 -18.52 0.41 -1.97
N PHE A 330 -18.10 -0.71 -2.56
CA PHE A 330 -16.82 -1.36 -2.22
C PHE A 330 -15.63 -0.39 -2.28
N GLN A 331 -15.58 0.46 -3.31
CA GLN A 331 -14.52 1.47 -3.46
C GLN A 331 -14.59 2.54 -2.37
N SER A 332 -15.78 3.10 -2.12
CA SER A 332 -16.03 4.12 -1.09
C SER A 332 -15.62 3.61 0.30
N SER A 333 -15.98 2.37 0.63
CA SER A 333 -15.55 1.78 1.91
C SER A 333 -14.07 1.47 1.97
N THR A 334 -13.43 1.09 0.87
CA THR A 334 -11.97 0.91 0.85
C THR A 334 -11.26 2.24 1.12
N ASP A 335 -11.77 3.35 0.57
CA ASP A 335 -11.27 4.70 0.85
C ASP A 335 -11.37 5.03 2.36
N TRP A 336 -12.49 4.68 3.00
CA TRP A 336 -12.66 4.80 4.46
C TRP A 336 -11.75 3.89 5.27
N ILE A 337 -11.60 2.62 4.88
CA ILE A 337 -10.74 1.64 5.56
C ILE A 337 -9.30 2.13 5.59
N PHE A 338 -8.76 2.57 4.46
CA PHE A 338 -7.39 3.09 4.39
C PHE A 338 -7.24 4.38 5.19
N THR A 339 -8.18 5.31 5.07
CA THR A 339 -8.13 6.57 5.81
C THR A 339 -8.14 6.34 7.32
N LEU A 340 -9.08 5.52 7.81
CA LEU A 340 -9.21 5.22 9.24
C LEU A 340 -7.99 4.45 9.75
N PHE A 341 -7.50 3.48 8.98
CA PHE A 341 -6.29 2.74 9.36
C PHE A 341 -5.08 3.67 9.51
N ILE A 342 -4.84 4.56 8.54
CA ILE A 342 -3.73 5.53 8.58
C ILE A 342 -3.87 6.44 9.80
N LEU A 343 -5.06 7.00 10.04
CA LEU A 343 -5.31 7.89 11.18
C LEU A 343 -5.10 7.17 12.52
N LEU A 344 -5.65 5.97 12.69
CA LEU A 344 -5.50 5.18 13.92
C LEU A 344 -4.06 4.73 14.12
N PHE A 345 -3.35 4.37 13.05
CA PHE A 345 -1.94 4.02 13.12
C PHE A 345 -1.11 5.20 13.63
N LEU A 346 -1.26 6.38 13.03
CA LEU A 346 -0.55 7.59 13.45
C LEU A 346 -0.94 8.03 14.87
N LEU A 347 -2.23 7.97 15.20
CA LEU A 347 -2.74 8.29 16.53
C LEU A 347 -2.12 7.37 17.58
N GLY A 348 -2.07 6.06 17.32
CA GLY A 348 -1.41 5.11 18.20
C GLY A 348 0.09 5.43 18.37
N HIS A 349 0.79 5.73 17.28
CA HIS A 349 2.21 6.08 17.35
C HIS A 349 2.46 7.40 18.09
N ALA A 350 1.55 8.38 17.99
CA ALA A 350 1.66 9.64 18.72
C ALA A 350 1.29 9.51 20.21
N LEU A 351 0.30 8.67 20.56
CA LEU A 351 -0.20 8.49 21.93
C LEU A 351 0.71 7.61 22.81
N PHE A 352 1.46 6.69 22.23
CA PHE A 352 2.41 5.83 22.95
C PHE A 352 3.85 6.29 22.74
N SER A 353 4.77 5.85 23.60
CA SER A 353 6.19 6.21 23.66
C SER A 353 7.07 5.79 22.46
N PHE A 354 6.49 5.55 21.29
CA PHE A 354 7.25 5.25 20.07
C PHE A 354 8.20 6.40 19.70
N GLN A 355 9.36 6.16 19.14
CA GLN A 355 10.15 7.30 18.64
C GLN A 355 9.50 7.91 17.38
N VAL A 356 9.67 9.21 17.14
CA VAL A 356 9.16 9.84 15.91
C VAL A 356 10.14 9.53 14.79
N TRP A 357 9.96 8.35 14.18
CA TRP A 357 10.84 7.86 13.12
C TRP A 357 10.09 7.68 11.81
N ASP A 358 10.79 8.04 10.75
CA ASP A 358 10.38 7.91 9.35
C ASP A 358 10.04 6.46 8.95
N ARG A 359 10.83 5.49 9.41
CA ARG A 359 10.63 4.06 9.09
C ARG A 359 9.23 3.52 9.43
N TYR A 360 8.53 4.12 10.39
CA TYR A 360 7.14 3.74 10.71
C TYR A 360 6.15 4.16 9.61
N LEU A 361 6.45 5.25 8.90
CA LEU A 361 5.60 5.78 7.83
C LEU A 361 5.81 5.06 6.50
N LEU A 362 6.95 4.37 6.30
CA LEU A 362 7.21 3.64 5.05
C LEU A 362 6.08 2.67 4.71
N GLY A 363 5.52 1.97 5.70
CA GLY A 363 4.39 1.05 5.52
C GLY A 363 3.06 1.72 5.17
N LEU A 364 2.94 3.03 5.37
CA LEU A 364 1.75 3.81 4.99
C LEU A 364 1.85 4.36 3.57
N ILE A 365 3.05 4.50 3.00
CA ILE A 365 3.28 5.11 1.68
C ILE A 365 2.42 4.48 0.57
N PRO A 366 2.33 3.14 0.45
CA PRO A 366 1.46 2.55 -0.57
C PRO A 366 -0.03 2.87 -0.40
N LEU A 367 -0.50 2.97 0.84
CA LEU A 367 -1.91 3.27 1.14
C LEU A 367 -2.22 4.74 0.84
N LEU A 368 -1.32 5.64 1.23
CA LEU A 368 -1.39 7.06 0.89
C LEU A 368 -1.35 7.27 -0.63
N ALA A 369 -0.48 6.54 -1.34
CA ALA A 369 -0.39 6.59 -2.79
C ALA A 369 -1.68 6.08 -3.48
N LEU A 370 -2.33 5.05 -2.93
CA LEU A 370 -3.64 4.57 -3.41
C LEU A 370 -4.73 5.63 -3.22
N LEU A 371 -4.80 6.26 -2.05
CA LEU A 371 -5.74 7.35 -1.78
C LEU A 371 -5.45 8.58 -2.66
N LEU A 372 -4.19 8.96 -2.84
CA LEU A 372 -3.81 10.06 -3.73
C LEU A 372 -4.17 9.75 -5.19
N ALA A 373 -3.92 8.51 -5.65
CA ALA A 373 -4.34 8.09 -6.98
C ALA A 373 -5.86 8.14 -7.16
N ARG A 374 -6.64 7.83 -6.11
CA ARG A 374 -8.10 7.97 -6.10
C ARG A 374 -8.54 9.43 -6.21
N ILE A 375 -7.93 10.32 -5.44
CA ILE A 375 -8.16 11.76 -5.49
C ILE A 375 -7.86 12.30 -6.89
N LEU A 376 -6.71 11.93 -7.46
CA LEU A 376 -6.29 12.34 -8.80
C LEU A 376 -7.19 11.77 -9.90
N TRP A 377 -7.95 10.70 -9.64
CA TRP A 377 -8.92 10.13 -10.59
C TRP A 377 -10.37 10.57 -10.33
N LEU A 378 -10.61 11.30 -9.23
CA LEU A 378 -11.94 11.73 -8.80
C LEU A 378 -12.65 12.64 -9.83
N PRO A 379 -12.02 13.68 -10.41
CA PRO A 379 -12.68 14.55 -11.39
C PRO A 379 -13.26 13.79 -12.59
N GLY A 380 -12.51 12.84 -13.15
CA GLY A 380 -12.99 11.99 -14.24
C GLY A 380 -14.17 11.10 -13.82
N SER A 381 -14.13 10.60 -12.59
CA SER A 381 -15.20 9.77 -12.02
C SER A 381 -16.50 10.56 -11.82
N VAL A 382 -16.39 11.81 -11.34
CA VAL A 382 -17.53 12.73 -11.18
C VAL A 382 -18.15 13.06 -12.54
N LEU A 383 -17.33 13.47 -13.52
CA LEU A 383 -17.81 13.84 -14.86
C LEU A 383 -18.53 12.68 -15.55
N THR A 384 -17.96 11.47 -15.48
CA THR A 384 -18.58 10.27 -16.05
C THR A 384 -19.95 10.01 -15.42
N ARG A 385 -20.03 10.09 -14.08
CA ARG A 385 -21.29 9.86 -13.35
C ARG A 385 -22.33 10.96 -13.61
N MET A 386 -21.91 12.22 -13.76
CA MET A 386 -22.80 13.32 -14.15
C MET A 386 -23.36 13.15 -15.57
N ALA A 387 -22.54 12.70 -16.52
CA ALA A 387 -22.98 12.41 -17.88
C ALA A 387 -23.98 11.24 -17.92
N GLU A 388 -23.74 10.17 -17.14
CA GLU A 388 -24.69 9.07 -16.97
C GLU A 388 -26.01 9.54 -16.37
N PHE A 389 -25.98 10.46 -15.41
CA PHE A 389 -27.17 11.04 -14.81
C PHE A 389 -27.97 11.87 -15.83
N TYR A 390 -27.31 12.74 -16.60
CA TYR A 390 -27.94 13.55 -17.65
C TYR A 390 -28.66 12.69 -18.70
N HIS A 391 -28.07 11.57 -19.11
CA HIS A 391 -28.68 10.68 -20.10
C HIS A 391 -29.93 9.95 -19.59
N ARG A 392 -30.05 9.74 -18.28
CA ARG A 392 -31.11 8.90 -17.69
C ARG A 392 -32.30 9.67 -17.13
N ASP A 393 -32.17 10.98 -16.95
CA ASP A 393 -33.20 11.80 -16.29
C ASP A 393 -33.77 12.87 -17.25
N ALA A 394 -35.05 12.70 -17.60
CA ALA A 394 -35.75 13.57 -18.53
C ALA A 394 -35.98 15.00 -17.97
N GLU A 395 -36.03 15.18 -16.65
CA GLU A 395 -36.06 16.50 -16.02
C GLU A 395 -34.68 17.15 -16.04
N ALA A 396 -33.62 16.39 -15.79
CA ALA A 396 -32.25 16.89 -15.91
C ALA A 396 -31.93 17.35 -17.35
N GLN A 397 -32.46 16.66 -18.37
CA GLN A 397 -32.34 17.06 -19.77
C GLN A 397 -33.09 18.36 -20.10
N ARG A 398 -34.19 18.65 -19.39
CA ARG A 398 -34.95 19.91 -19.54
C ARG A 398 -34.31 21.06 -18.77
N PHE A 399 -33.71 20.78 -17.61
CA PHE A 399 -33.08 21.78 -16.74
C PHE A 399 -31.69 22.20 -17.25
N PHE A 400 -30.85 21.24 -17.65
CA PHE A 400 -29.53 21.51 -18.23
C PHE A 400 -29.66 21.69 -19.74
N ASN A 401 -29.89 22.94 -20.17
CA ASN A 401 -29.83 23.36 -21.58
C ASN A 401 -28.37 23.61 -22.05
N ASP A 402 -27.38 23.07 -21.33
CA ASP A 402 -25.96 23.36 -21.53
C ASP A 402 -25.33 22.47 -22.61
N ASN A 403 -24.75 23.14 -23.62
CA ASN A 403 -23.99 22.51 -24.70
C ASN A 403 -22.83 21.64 -24.17
N PHE A 404 -22.23 21.98 -23.02
CA PHE A 404 -21.09 21.25 -22.46
C PHE A 404 -21.45 19.81 -22.04
N LEU A 405 -22.55 19.63 -21.31
CA LEU A 405 -23.01 18.29 -20.89
C LEU A 405 -23.42 17.47 -22.10
N ARG A 406 -24.13 18.05 -23.09
CA ARG A 406 -24.46 17.39 -24.37
C ARG A 406 -23.24 16.96 -25.18
N VAL A 407 -22.20 17.79 -25.25
CA VAL A 407 -20.96 17.47 -25.96
C VAL A 407 -20.18 16.37 -25.23
N SER A 408 -20.06 16.43 -23.91
CA SER A 408 -19.43 15.37 -23.11
C SER A 408 -20.18 14.03 -23.22
N ALA A 409 -21.51 14.10 -23.28
CA ALA A 409 -22.45 13.01 -23.41
C ALA A 409 -22.45 12.36 -24.79
N SER A 410 -22.25 13.14 -25.87
CA SER A 410 -22.27 12.69 -27.26
C SER A 410 -20.90 12.22 -27.78
N LEU A 411 -19.80 12.78 -27.27
CA LEU A 411 -18.44 12.36 -27.64
C LEU A 411 -18.01 11.03 -27.00
N GLY A 412 -18.72 10.58 -25.96
CA GLY A 412 -18.32 9.42 -25.17
C GLY A 412 -17.01 9.71 -24.45
N PHE A 413 -17.10 10.09 -23.18
CA PHE A 413 -15.96 10.40 -22.29
C PHE A 413 -14.74 9.46 -22.47
N ASN A 414 -15.00 8.19 -22.83
CA ASN A 414 -14.04 7.10 -22.92
C ASN A 414 -13.05 7.13 -24.10
N LYS A 415 -13.28 7.86 -25.21
CA LYS A 415 -12.39 7.74 -26.40
C LYS A 415 -11.31 8.82 -26.53
N LEU A 416 -11.59 10.06 -26.14
CA LEU A 416 -10.68 11.21 -26.31
C LEU A 416 -10.28 11.84 -24.98
N LEU A 417 -11.19 11.93 -24.02
CA LEU A 417 -10.93 12.60 -22.75
C LEU A 417 -10.10 11.75 -21.79
N GLU A 418 -10.30 10.43 -21.74
CA GLU A 418 -9.50 9.54 -20.87
C GLU A 418 -7.98 9.55 -21.22
N PRO A 419 -7.55 9.45 -22.49
CA PRO A 419 -6.14 9.58 -22.86
C PRO A 419 -5.55 10.97 -22.56
N LEU A 420 -6.30 12.04 -22.85
CA LEU A 420 -5.88 13.42 -22.55
C LEU A 420 -5.72 13.62 -21.03
N TYR A 421 -6.66 13.10 -20.24
CA TYR A 421 -6.58 13.15 -18.78
C TYR A 421 -5.36 12.39 -18.25
N GLY A 422 -5.09 11.21 -18.81
CA GLY A 422 -3.88 10.44 -18.49
C GLY A 422 -2.59 11.20 -18.81
N LEU A 423 -2.55 11.92 -19.94
CA LEU A 423 -1.41 12.77 -20.30
C LEU A 423 -1.26 13.96 -19.35
N THR A 424 -2.35 14.65 -19.02
CA THR A 424 -2.35 15.74 -18.04
C THR A 424 -1.86 15.26 -16.68
N LEU A 425 -2.29 14.08 -16.24
CA LEU A 425 -1.83 13.50 -14.98
C LEU A 425 -0.33 13.14 -15.03
N ALA A 426 0.14 12.57 -16.14
CA ALA A 426 1.56 12.28 -16.32
C ALA A 426 2.42 13.56 -16.28
N LEU A 427 1.96 14.64 -16.93
CA LEU A 427 2.61 15.95 -16.89
C LEU A 427 2.61 16.54 -15.47
N LEU A 428 1.48 16.46 -14.76
CA LEU A 428 1.38 16.90 -13.37
C LEU A 428 2.40 16.15 -12.51
N LEU A 429 2.44 14.82 -12.58
CA LEU A 429 3.39 14.01 -11.80
C LEU A 429 4.83 14.33 -12.17
N ALA A 430 5.15 14.48 -13.46
CA ALA A 430 6.49 14.85 -13.91
C ALA A 430 6.92 16.21 -13.32
N VAL A 431 6.09 17.25 -13.46
CA VAL A 431 6.43 18.60 -12.96
C VAL A 431 6.53 18.62 -11.43
N THR A 432 5.68 17.88 -10.73
CA THR A 432 5.59 17.94 -9.28
C THR A 432 6.55 17.00 -8.54
N LEU A 433 7.10 15.98 -9.21
CA LEU A 433 7.99 14.98 -8.61
C LEU A 433 9.42 15.02 -9.13
N VAL A 434 9.74 15.71 -10.23
CA VAL A 434 11.13 15.77 -10.74
C VAL A 434 12.11 16.27 -9.67
N GLN A 435 11.81 17.39 -9.01
CA GLN A 435 12.67 17.94 -7.97
C GLN A 435 12.72 17.02 -6.73
N PRO A 436 11.59 16.55 -6.17
CA PRO A 436 11.61 15.54 -5.11
C PRO A 436 12.42 14.29 -5.40
N VAL A 437 12.30 13.74 -6.60
CA VAL A 437 13.06 12.54 -6.99
C VAL A 437 14.55 12.85 -7.06
N GLN A 438 14.94 13.99 -7.65
CA GLN A 438 16.33 14.42 -7.70
C GLN A 438 16.92 14.63 -6.31
N ASP A 439 16.18 15.28 -5.41
CA ASP A 439 16.64 15.53 -4.05
C ASP A 439 16.76 14.21 -3.24
N ALA A 440 15.82 13.28 -3.42
CA ALA A 440 15.87 11.95 -2.81
C ALA A 440 17.06 11.12 -3.31
N VAL A 441 17.27 11.03 -4.63
CA VAL A 441 18.39 10.26 -5.22
C VAL A 441 19.76 10.85 -4.82
N ASN A 442 19.81 12.12 -4.44
CA ASN A 442 21.01 12.78 -3.92
C ASN A 442 21.08 12.80 -2.38
N GLY A 443 20.19 12.10 -1.67
CA GLY A 443 20.23 12.00 -0.21
C GLY A 443 19.96 13.32 0.54
N ARG A 444 19.19 14.25 -0.06
CA ARG A 444 18.95 15.59 0.52
C ARG A 444 17.78 15.66 1.51
N TYR A 445 17.04 14.57 1.68
CA TYR A 445 15.97 14.49 2.66
C TYR A 445 16.43 13.79 3.95
N PRO A 446 15.85 14.15 5.10
CA PRO A 446 16.16 13.53 6.39
C PRO A 446 15.43 12.18 6.55
N LEU A 447 15.47 11.33 5.52
CA LEU A 447 14.84 10.01 5.51
C LEU A 447 15.88 8.89 5.27
N GLY A 448 15.54 7.70 5.73
CA GLY A 448 16.34 6.48 5.57
C GLY A 448 17.65 6.55 6.32
N SER A 449 18.65 5.84 5.80
CA SER A 449 20.02 5.85 6.32
C SER A 449 20.77 7.16 6.02
N HIS A 450 20.16 8.10 5.27
CA HIS A 450 20.84 9.25 4.67
C HIS A 450 20.53 10.58 5.34
N SER A 451 19.99 10.58 6.57
CA SER A 451 19.95 11.82 7.34
C SER A 451 21.40 12.27 7.60
N GLN A 452 21.87 13.25 6.81
CA GLN A 452 23.05 14.05 7.15
C GLN A 452 22.89 14.78 8.51
N ALA A 453 21.71 14.67 9.13
CA ALA A 453 21.42 15.03 10.51
C ALA A 453 22.33 14.36 11.54
N LEU A 454 23.12 13.34 11.20
CA LEU A 454 24.07 12.69 12.11
C LEU A 454 25.49 12.54 11.54
N SER A 455 25.98 13.55 10.82
CA SER A 455 27.42 13.74 10.56
C SER A 455 28.23 14.07 11.84
N GLY A 456 27.70 13.75 13.03
CA GLY A 456 28.23 14.14 14.34
C GLY A 456 27.83 13.22 15.48
N ILE A 457 27.82 11.90 15.27
CA ILE A 457 28.02 10.92 16.36
C ILE A 457 29.34 10.19 16.12
#